data_AF-A0A2T5Q2J9-F1
#
_entry.id   AF-A0A2T5Q2J9-F1
#
_cell.length_a   1.000
_cell.length_b   1.000
_cell.length_c   1.000
_cell.angle_alpha   90.00
_cell.angle_beta   90.00
_cell.angle_gamma   90.00
#
_symmetry.space_group_name_H-M   'P 1'
#
loop_
_entity.id
_entity.type
_entity.pdbx_description
1 polymer ?
#
loop_
_entity_poly.entity_id
_entity_poly.type
_entity_poly.pdbx_seq_one_letter_code
_entity_poly.pdbx_strand_id
1 'polypeptide(L)'
;MQFDTKTVNKLLEIDESYKAPERMLQLMLDDQKRPEVFKKFLEVSTDLKFDWFHEYFEAEQAERKSKKQDFTPDSIATLLNSLVDSDKSNGHYFEVAAGTGGILIKRWWDDCTNDRVGNPLHTDANLKFLSIFTYDPRAYWYQVEEMSDRAIPFLLFNMAIRGMNGVAIQCDSLSRKAKDVYFIRNDTSNFLAFSEVIKMPHTTEIKELYNISEWVDKFD
;
A
#
# COMPACT_ATOMS: atom_id res chain seq x y z
N MET A 1 18.70 12.41 1.37
CA MET A 1 17.56 11.48 1.40
C MET A 1 16.30 12.30 1.25
N GLN A 2 15.29 11.80 0.55
CA GLN A 2 14.18 12.67 0.11
C GLN A 2 13.08 12.86 1.16
N PHE A 3 12.84 11.87 2.04
CA PHE A 3 11.76 11.89 3.03
C PHE A 3 12.25 11.56 4.44
N ASP A 4 13.13 12.42 4.99
CA ASP A 4 13.54 12.33 6.39
C ASP A 4 12.43 12.80 7.36
N THR A 5 12.61 12.59 8.67
CA THR A 5 11.66 13.00 9.72
C THR A 5 11.21 14.44 9.61
N LYS A 6 12.13 15.37 9.31
CA LYS A 6 11.79 16.80 9.19
C LYS A 6 10.91 17.06 7.98
N THR A 7 11.22 16.42 6.85
CA THR A 7 10.48 16.57 5.60
C THR A 7 9.08 16.00 5.73
N VAL A 8 8.94 14.77 6.25
CA VAL A 8 7.64 14.12 6.45
C VAL A 8 6.78 14.93 7.43
N ASN A 9 7.32 15.35 8.58
CA ASN A 9 6.57 16.13 9.55
C ASN A 9 6.07 17.46 8.97
N LYS A 10 6.91 18.14 8.17
CA LYS A 10 6.51 19.37 7.46
C LYS A 10 5.39 19.10 6.46
N LEU A 11 5.48 18.04 5.65
CA LEU A 11 4.47 17.70 4.64
C LEU A 11 3.12 17.30 5.27
N LEU A 12 3.15 16.66 6.44
CA LEU A 12 1.97 16.28 7.21
C LEU A 12 1.43 17.41 8.10
N GLU A 13 2.16 18.53 8.19
CA GLU A 13 1.83 19.68 9.04
C GLU A 13 1.72 19.31 10.53
N ILE A 14 2.69 18.51 11.00
CA ILE A 14 2.81 18.07 12.41
C ILE A 14 4.12 18.57 13.02
N ASP A 15 4.08 18.79 14.33
CA ASP A 15 5.20 19.18 15.17
C ASP A 15 5.99 17.97 15.72
N GLU A 16 5.30 16.85 15.98
CA GLU A 16 5.87 15.66 16.61
C GLU A 16 5.53 14.38 15.83
N SER A 17 6.54 13.54 15.59
CA SER A 17 6.43 12.35 14.73
C SER A 17 5.34 11.36 15.18
N TYR A 18 5.07 11.25 16.49
CA TYR A 18 4.05 10.33 17.01
C TYR A 18 2.63 10.65 16.53
N LYS A 19 2.37 11.89 16.08
CA LYS A 19 1.07 12.33 15.53
C LYS A 19 0.88 11.89 14.07
N ALA A 20 1.94 11.41 13.41
CA ALA A 20 1.92 11.10 11.99
C ALA A 20 0.91 10.01 11.60
N PRO A 21 0.76 8.88 12.33
CA PRO A 21 -0.22 7.87 11.93
C PRO A 21 -1.66 8.39 11.93
N GLU A 22 -2.07 9.08 12.99
CA GLU A 22 -3.42 9.65 13.09
C GLU A 22 -3.65 10.71 12.01
N ARG A 23 -2.69 11.64 11.84
CA ARG A 23 -2.77 12.68 10.82
C ARG A 23 -2.84 12.09 9.40
N MET A 24 -2.03 11.07 9.13
CA MET A 24 -2.02 10.38 7.83
C MET A 24 -3.35 9.70 7.57
N LEU A 25 -3.94 9.02 8.56
CA LEU A 25 -5.24 8.37 8.40
C LEU A 25 -6.34 9.38 8.08
N GLN A 26 -6.38 10.50 8.81
CA GLN A 26 -7.33 11.59 8.55
C GLN A 26 -7.19 12.14 7.13
N LEU A 27 -5.96 12.31 6.65
CA LEU A 27 -5.69 12.74 5.28
C LEU A 27 -6.14 11.69 4.27
N MET A 28 -5.88 10.41 4.52
CA MET A 28 -6.27 9.33 3.61
C MET A 28 -7.78 9.14 3.53
N LEU A 29 -8.54 9.52 4.55
CA LEU A 29 -10.01 9.44 4.54
C LEU A 29 -10.70 10.73 4.07
N ASP A 30 -9.94 11.77 3.72
CA ASP A 30 -10.47 13.05 3.23
C ASP A 30 -10.25 13.15 1.71
N ASP A 31 -11.32 12.99 0.92
CA ASP A 31 -11.25 12.94 -0.54
C ASP A 31 -10.72 14.23 -1.19
N GLN A 32 -10.81 15.36 -0.50
CA GLN A 32 -10.31 16.64 -1.01
C GLN A 32 -8.84 16.83 -0.65
N LYS A 33 -8.45 16.51 0.59
CA LYS A 33 -7.07 16.70 1.06
C LYS A 33 -6.12 15.59 0.63
N ARG A 34 -6.61 14.36 0.42
CA ARG A 34 -5.79 13.21 0.00
C ARG A 34 -5.02 13.50 -1.31
N PRO A 35 -5.66 13.97 -2.40
CA PRO A 35 -4.91 14.33 -3.62
C PRO A 35 -3.96 15.52 -3.43
N GLU A 36 -4.30 16.48 -2.55
CA GLU A 36 -3.41 17.62 -2.26
C GLU A 36 -2.13 17.19 -1.55
N VAL A 37 -2.23 16.30 -0.55
CA VAL A 37 -1.05 15.78 0.12
C VAL A 37 -0.19 14.93 -0.83
N PHE A 38 -0.80 14.12 -1.70
CA PHE A 38 -0.05 13.39 -2.72
C PHE A 38 0.76 14.32 -3.63
N LYS A 39 0.16 15.42 -4.09
CA LYS A 39 0.87 16.44 -4.89
C LYS A 39 2.04 17.05 -4.14
N LYS A 40 1.87 17.42 -2.86
CA LYS A 40 2.96 17.93 -2.01
C LYS A 40 4.13 16.94 -1.89
N PHE A 41 3.85 15.64 -1.75
CA PHE A 41 4.90 14.62 -1.73
C PHE A 41 5.56 14.43 -3.11
N LEU A 42 4.77 14.48 -4.19
CA LEU A 42 5.27 14.36 -5.56
C LEU A 42 6.16 15.54 -6.00
N GLU A 43 6.00 16.71 -5.39
CA GLU A 43 6.92 17.86 -5.55
C GLU A 43 8.32 17.56 -5.00
N VAL A 44 8.44 16.66 -4.01
CA VAL A 44 9.73 16.24 -3.43
C VAL A 44 10.35 15.10 -4.21
N SER A 45 9.55 14.12 -4.64
CA SER A 45 10.00 13.00 -5.45
C SER A 45 8.87 12.41 -6.28
N THR A 46 9.16 12.09 -7.55
CA THR A 46 8.26 11.35 -8.43
C THR A 46 8.64 9.87 -8.55
N ASP A 47 9.67 9.41 -7.84
CA ASP A 47 10.08 8.01 -7.86
C ASP A 47 9.22 7.17 -6.91
N LEU A 48 8.16 6.58 -7.44
CA LEU A 48 7.20 5.77 -6.68
C LEU A 48 7.64 4.30 -6.47
N LYS A 49 8.83 3.89 -6.94
CA LYS A 49 9.27 2.48 -6.98
C LYS A 49 9.70 1.90 -5.62
N PHE A 50 9.70 2.72 -4.58
CA PHE A 50 10.11 2.34 -3.23
C PHE A 50 9.22 3.01 -2.19
N ASP A 51 9.22 2.47 -0.98
CA ASP A 51 8.50 3.05 0.14
C ASP A 51 9.21 4.31 0.64
N TRP A 52 8.57 5.47 0.48
CA TRP A 52 9.08 6.75 0.96
C TRP A 52 9.15 6.84 2.48
N PHE A 53 8.36 6.05 3.19
CA PHE A 53 8.26 6.11 4.64
C PHE A 53 9.11 5.07 5.34
N HIS A 54 9.84 4.20 4.62
CA HIS A 54 10.65 3.14 5.23
C HIS A 54 11.50 3.67 6.39
N GLU A 55 12.35 4.65 6.12
CA GLU A 55 13.30 5.16 7.10
C GLU A 55 12.62 6.00 8.18
N TYR A 56 11.61 6.80 7.79
CA TYR A 56 10.78 7.55 8.73
C TYR A 56 10.11 6.63 9.75
N PHE A 57 9.49 5.57 9.26
CA PHE A 57 8.76 4.60 10.05
C PHE A 57 9.73 3.81 10.93
N GLU A 58 10.86 3.40 10.38
CA GLU A 58 11.88 2.64 11.10
C GLU A 58 12.51 3.46 12.25
N ALA A 59 12.70 4.76 12.07
CA ALA A 59 13.24 5.66 13.08
C ALA A 59 12.21 6.03 14.16
N GLU A 60 10.99 6.37 13.76
CA GLU A 60 10.04 7.07 14.64
C GLU A 60 8.87 6.19 15.10
N GLN A 61 8.46 5.20 14.31
CA GLN A 61 7.19 4.47 14.52
C GLN A 61 7.37 2.99 14.82
N ALA A 62 8.49 2.40 14.40
CA ALA A 62 8.77 0.98 14.54
C ALA A 62 8.86 0.60 16.01
N GLU A 63 8.13 -0.45 16.37
CA GLU A 63 8.10 -1.00 17.72
C GLU A 63 9.32 -1.91 17.97
N ARG A 64 10.54 -1.43 17.67
CA ARG A 64 11.78 -2.22 17.78
C ARG A 64 12.03 -2.77 19.19
N LYS A 65 11.63 -2.01 20.23
CA LYS A 65 11.81 -2.44 21.63
C LYS A 65 10.79 -3.48 22.09
N SER A 66 9.52 -3.28 21.76
CA SER A 66 8.41 -4.14 22.22
C SER A 66 8.18 -5.35 21.31
N LYS A 67 8.23 -5.15 19.98
CA LYS A 67 7.89 -6.18 18.98
C LYS A 67 9.07 -6.63 18.12
N LYS A 68 10.25 -6.00 18.26
CA LYS A 68 11.46 -6.31 17.46
C LYS A 68 11.17 -6.32 15.95
N GLN A 69 10.32 -5.40 15.51
CA GLN A 69 10.02 -5.23 14.09
C GLN A 69 11.28 -4.72 13.37
N ASP A 70 11.66 -5.42 12.31
CA ASP A 70 12.62 -4.96 11.32
C ASP A 70 11.91 -4.80 9.99
N PHE A 71 12.41 -3.87 9.18
CA PHE A 71 11.87 -3.63 7.84
C PHE A 71 12.44 -4.63 6.84
N THR A 72 11.62 -5.09 5.89
CA THR A 72 12.07 -5.98 4.81
C THR A 72 13.01 -5.22 3.87
N PRO A 73 14.31 -5.58 3.76
CA PRO A 73 15.22 -4.89 2.86
C PRO A 73 14.76 -5.00 1.40
N ASP A 74 15.07 -3.98 0.61
CA ASP A 74 14.69 -3.89 -0.81
C ASP A 74 15.04 -5.15 -1.61
N SER A 75 16.26 -5.67 -1.40
CA SER A 75 16.74 -6.88 -2.07
C SER A 75 15.92 -8.12 -1.74
N ILE A 76 15.40 -8.22 -0.51
CA ILE A 76 14.55 -9.34 -0.08
C ILE A 76 13.15 -9.18 -0.69
N ALA A 77 12.61 -7.96 -0.71
CA ALA A 77 11.33 -7.68 -1.37
C ALA A 77 11.37 -8.00 -2.87
N THR A 78 12.48 -7.66 -3.56
CA THR A 78 12.71 -8.05 -4.96
C THR A 78 12.78 -9.57 -5.10
N LEU A 79 13.56 -10.26 -4.27
CA LEU A 79 13.69 -11.71 -4.33
C LEU A 79 12.35 -12.42 -4.14
N LEU A 80 11.56 -12.02 -3.14
CA LEU A 80 10.24 -12.62 -2.88
C LEU A 80 9.30 -12.46 -4.07
N ASN A 81 9.27 -11.28 -4.68
CA ASN A 81 8.46 -11.05 -5.88
C ASN A 81 8.92 -11.90 -7.05
N SER A 82 10.24 -12.05 -7.26
CA SER A 82 10.78 -12.91 -8.32
C SER A 82 10.50 -14.40 -8.09
N LEU A 83 10.40 -14.86 -6.83
CA LEU A 83 10.09 -16.26 -6.52
C LEU A 83 8.64 -16.65 -6.83
N VAL A 84 7.71 -15.70 -6.67
CA VAL A 84 6.29 -15.91 -6.99
C VAL A 84 5.91 -15.40 -8.38
N ASP A 85 6.88 -14.90 -9.13
CA ASP A 85 6.68 -14.40 -10.48
C ASP A 85 6.31 -15.57 -11.40
N SER A 86 5.22 -15.40 -12.14
CA SER A 86 4.79 -16.37 -13.14
C SER A 86 4.20 -15.63 -14.34
N ASP A 87 4.50 -16.14 -15.54
CA ASP A 87 3.92 -15.67 -16.81
C ASP A 87 2.39 -15.93 -16.90
N LYS A 88 1.79 -16.47 -15.84
CA LYS A 88 0.35 -16.75 -15.73
C LYS A 88 -0.29 -16.00 -14.57
N SER A 89 0.25 -14.83 -14.20
CA SER A 89 -0.38 -13.98 -13.21
C SER A 89 -1.82 -13.66 -13.62
N ASN A 90 -2.75 -13.80 -12.67
CA ASN A 90 -4.14 -13.40 -12.83
C ASN A 90 -4.41 -11.99 -12.29
N GLY A 91 -3.34 -11.23 -11.98
CA GLY A 91 -3.43 -9.87 -11.44
C GLY A 91 -3.71 -9.78 -9.95
N HIS A 92 -3.87 -10.90 -9.24
CA HIS A 92 -4.14 -10.90 -7.81
C HIS A 92 -2.85 -11.02 -6.98
N TYR A 93 -2.78 -10.22 -5.92
CA TYR A 93 -1.72 -10.23 -4.93
C TYR A 93 -2.31 -10.36 -3.53
N PHE A 94 -1.64 -11.16 -2.69
CA PHE A 94 -1.99 -11.30 -1.28
C PHE A 94 -0.74 -11.24 -0.39
N GLU A 95 -0.77 -10.36 0.61
CA GLU A 95 0.29 -10.24 1.63
C GLU A 95 -0.33 -10.15 3.02
N VAL A 96 0.15 -11.02 3.92
CA VAL A 96 -0.16 -10.95 5.36
C VAL A 96 0.97 -10.20 6.06
N ALA A 97 0.62 -9.25 6.93
CA ALA A 97 1.54 -8.35 7.62
C ALA A 97 2.34 -7.43 6.68
N ALA A 98 1.63 -6.66 5.87
CA ALA A 98 2.23 -5.81 4.84
C ALA A 98 3.05 -4.62 5.40
N GLY A 99 2.91 -4.27 6.68
CA GLY A 99 3.53 -3.10 7.27
C GLY A 99 3.12 -1.84 6.51
N THR A 100 4.09 -1.08 6.02
CA THR A 100 3.86 0.10 5.15
C THR A 100 3.76 -0.26 3.65
N GLY A 101 3.91 -1.54 3.29
CA GLY A 101 3.72 -2.04 1.93
C GLY A 101 4.99 -2.16 1.09
N GLY A 102 6.17 -2.32 1.71
CA GLY A 102 7.44 -2.41 0.98
C GLY A 102 7.48 -3.51 -0.09
N ILE A 103 6.99 -4.70 0.23
CA ILE A 103 6.91 -5.84 -0.72
C ILE A 103 5.82 -5.59 -1.76
N LEU A 104 4.64 -5.14 -1.33
CA LEU A 104 3.55 -4.70 -2.19
C LEU A 104 3.99 -3.68 -3.26
N ILE A 105 4.76 -2.65 -2.90
CA ILE A 105 5.23 -1.63 -3.85
C ILE A 105 6.10 -2.25 -4.94
N LYS A 106 6.94 -3.22 -4.58
CA LYS A 106 7.75 -3.96 -5.57
C LYS A 106 6.89 -4.80 -6.48
N ARG A 107 5.85 -5.45 -5.95
CA ARG A 107 4.88 -6.17 -6.76
C ARG A 107 4.20 -5.24 -7.76
N TRP A 108 3.64 -4.13 -7.28
CA TRP A 108 2.95 -3.15 -8.11
C TRP A 108 3.87 -2.60 -9.22
N TRP A 109 5.12 -2.27 -8.89
CA TRP A 109 6.05 -1.78 -9.88
C TRP A 109 6.36 -2.83 -10.95
N ASP A 110 6.57 -4.09 -10.55
CA ASP A 110 6.75 -5.20 -11.46
C ASP A 110 5.52 -5.43 -12.36
N ASP A 111 4.31 -5.34 -11.80
CA ASP A 111 3.07 -5.42 -12.58
C ASP A 111 2.98 -4.26 -13.60
N CYS A 112 3.35 -3.03 -13.23
CA CYS A 112 3.38 -1.88 -14.15
C CYS A 112 4.39 -2.06 -15.29
N THR A 113 5.58 -2.61 -15.00
CA THR A 113 6.67 -2.73 -15.99
C THR A 113 6.60 -3.96 -16.86
N ASN A 114 5.79 -4.96 -16.50
CA ASN A 114 5.67 -6.19 -17.28
C ASN A 114 4.25 -6.39 -17.82
N ASP A 115 3.22 -5.90 -17.13
CA ASP A 115 1.79 -6.04 -17.46
C ASP A 115 1.43 -7.44 -17.99
N ARG A 116 1.58 -8.45 -17.14
CA ARG A 116 1.36 -9.85 -17.54
C ARG A 116 -0.11 -10.21 -17.77
N VAL A 117 -1.04 -9.34 -17.38
CA VAL A 117 -2.49 -9.55 -17.56
C VAL A 117 -2.98 -8.93 -18.86
N GLY A 118 -2.64 -7.67 -19.12
CA GLY A 118 -3.11 -6.91 -20.26
C GLY A 118 -2.22 -7.03 -21.50
N ASN A 119 -0.91 -7.24 -21.34
CA ASN A 119 0.03 -7.26 -22.46
C ASN A 119 0.16 -8.69 -23.04
N PRO A 120 -0.34 -8.95 -24.27
CA PRO A 120 -0.19 -10.26 -24.91
C PRO A 120 1.27 -10.57 -25.31
N LEU A 121 2.15 -9.57 -25.24
CA LEU A 121 3.57 -9.66 -25.58
C LEU A 121 4.47 -9.52 -24.34
N HIS A 122 3.94 -9.66 -23.13
CA HIS A 122 4.73 -9.54 -21.88
C HIS A 122 5.93 -10.51 -21.81
N THR A 123 5.88 -11.61 -22.56
CA THR A 123 6.94 -12.62 -22.67
C THR A 123 8.09 -12.21 -23.60
N ASP A 124 7.89 -11.21 -24.48
CA ASP A 124 8.98 -10.69 -25.33
C ASP A 124 9.76 -9.62 -24.58
N ALA A 125 10.97 -9.99 -24.15
CA ALA A 125 11.88 -9.12 -23.42
C ALA A 125 12.19 -7.81 -24.17
N ASN A 126 12.13 -7.80 -25.51
CA ASN A 126 12.43 -6.60 -26.31
C ASN A 126 11.26 -5.59 -26.34
N LEU A 127 10.06 -6.00 -25.93
CA LEU A 127 8.86 -5.19 -25.97
C LEU A 127 8.32 -4.83 -24.57
N LYS A 128 8.98 -5.27 -23.49
CA LYS A 128 8.61 -4.94 -22.11
C LYS A 128 8.49 -3.44 -21.84
N PHE A 129 9.24 -2.60 -22.56
CA PHE A 129 9.12 -1.14 -22.42
C PHE A 129 7.73 -0.60 -22.79
N LEU A 130 6.92 -1.35 -23.55
CA LEU A 130 5.55 -0.99 -23.90
C LEU A 130 4.54 -1.30 -22.80
N SER A 131 4.88 -2.14 -21.81
CA SER A 131 3.94 -2.60 -20.77
C SER A 131 3.32 -1.47 -19.96
N ILE A 132 4.03 -0.34 -19.79
CA ILE A 132 3.47 0.83 -19.11
C ILE A 132 2.28 1.45 -19.85
N PHE A 133 2.16 1.25 -21.16
CA PHE A 133 1.03 1.74 -21.96
C PHE A 133 -0.17 0.77 -21.97
N THR A 134 0.05 -0.48 -21.58
CA THR A 134 -0.99 -1.51 -21.53
C THR A 134 -1.50 -1.77 -20.11
N TYR A 135 -0.72 -1.39 -19.10
CA TYR A 135 -1.11 -1.52 -17.69
C TYR A 135 -2.42 -0.79 -17.39
N ASP A 136 -3.42 -1.57 -16.99
CA ASP A 136 -4.72 -1.09 -16.52
C ASP A 136 -4.84 -1.44 -15.02
N PRO A 137 -4.89 -0.45 -14.11
CA PRO A 137 -5.05 -0.71 -12.68
C PRO A 137 -6.26 -1.59 -12.33
N ARG A 138 -7.30 -1.62 -13.17
CA ARG A 138 -8.52 -2.42 -12.95
C ARG A 138 -8.33 -3.91 -13.21
N ALA A 139 -7.25 -4.29 -13.90
CA ALA A 139 -6.90 -5.68 -14.12
C ALA A 139 -6.13 -6.31 -12.94
N TYR A 140 -5.75 -5.49 -11.96
CA TYR A 140 -4.93 -5.89 -10.81
C TYR A 140 -5.67 -5.69 -9.50
N TRP A 141 -5.47 -6.60 -8.55
CA TRP A 141 -6.10 -6.57 -7.23
C TRP A 141 -5.10 -6.89 -6.13
N TYR A 142 -4.81 -5.91 -5.27
CA TYR A 142 -3.88 -6.03 -4.16
C TYR A 142 -4.63 -6.17 -2.83
N GLN A 143 -4.67 -7.37 -2.27
CA GLN A 143 -5.23 -7.62 -0.94
C GLN A 143 -4.11 -7.70 0.10
N VAL A 144 -4.15 -6.84 1.09
CA VAL A 144 -3.14 -6.78 2.14
C VAL A 144 -3.76 -6.73 3.53
N GLU A 145 -3.10 -7.38 4.48
CA GLU A 145 -3.48 -7.40 5.89
C GLU A 145 -2.39 -6.79 6.74
N GLU A 146 -2.75 -5.96 7.71
CA GLU A 146 -1.80 -5.37 8.67
C GLU A 146 -2.49 -5.12 10.01
N MET A 147 -1.81 -5.38 11.12
CA MET A 147 -2.39 -5.25 12.46
C MET A 147 -2.15 -3.86 13.06
N SER A 148 -1.02 -3.24 12.75
CA SER A 148 -0.54 -2.02 13.40
C SER A 148 -1.37 -0.78 13.03
N ASP A 149 -1.96 -0.14 14.05
CA ASP A 149 -2.54 1.21 13.95
C ASP A 149 -1.57 2.25 13.39
N ARG A 150 -0.25 2.03 13.57
CA ARG A 150 0.77 2.94 13.08
C ARG A 150 1.05 2.76 11.59
N ALA A 151 1.02 1.52 11.10
CA ALA A 151 1.46 1.20 9.73
C ALA A 151 0.33 1.36 8.71
N ILE A 152 -0.91 1.00 9.07
CA ILE A 152 -2.09 1.09 8.20
C ILE A 152 -2.20 2.44 7.47
N PRO A 153 -2.07 3.60 8.12
CA PRO A 153 -2.21 4.88 7.43
C PRO A 153 -1.19 5.09 6.30
N PHE A 154 0.05 4.63 6.48
CA PHE A 154 1.11 4.72 5.48
C PHE A 154 0.93 3.68 4.37
N LEU A 155 0.40 2.49 4.70
CA LEU A 155 0.00 1.49 3.72
C LEU A 155 -1.10 2.04 2.80
N LEU A 156 -2.14 2.66 3.36
CA LEU A 156 -3.22 3.32 2.60
C LEU A 156 -2.67 4.42 1.69
N PHE A 157 -1.77 5.27 2.20
CA PHE A 157 -1.07 6.26 1.38
C PHE A 157 -0.35 5.58 0.22
N ASN A 158 0.44 4.55 0.51
CA ASN A 158 1.28 3.89 -0.48
C ASN A 158 0.48 3.21 -1.59
N MET A 159 -0.67 2.62 -1.26
CA MET A 159 -1.60 2.07 -2.24
C MET A 159 -2.25 3.18 -3.08
N ALA A 160 -2.77 4.22 -2.43
CA ALA A 160 -3.59 5.22 -3.09
C ALA A 160 -2.79 6.18 -3.98
N ILE A 161 -1.59 6.61 -3.57
CA ILE A 161 -0.74 7.47 -4.41
C ILE A 161 -0.26 6.76 -5.69
N ARG A 162 -0.21 5.43 -5.67
CA ARG A 162 0.23 4.57 -6.78
C ARG A 162 -0.92 4.12 -7.69
N GLY A 163 -2.14 4.60 -7.45
CA GLY A 163 -3.29 4.29 -8.29
C GLY A 163 -3.72 2.82 -8.24
N MET A 164 -3.35 2.09 -7.17
CA MET A 164 -3.65 0.66 -7.01
C MET A 164 -5.14 0.40 -6.82
N ASN A 165 -5.59 -0.81 -7.18
CA ASN A 165 -6.90 -1.36 -6.79
C ASN A 165 -6.72 -2.48 -5.79
N GLY A 166 -7.56 -2.52 -4.75
CA GLY A 166 -7.43 -3.57 -3.75
C GLY A 166 -8.13 -3.29 -2.43
N VAL A 167 -7.71 -4.01 -1.40
CA VAL A 167 -8.23 -3.85 -0.04
C VAL A 167 -7.09 -3.94 0.97
N ALA A 168 -7.08 -3.02 1.93
CA ALA A 168 -6.24 -3.10 3.11
C ALA A 168 -7.13 -3.43 4.32
N ILE A 169 -6.87 -4.57 4.95
CA ILE A 169 -7.62 -5.06 6.10
C ILE A 169 -6.77 -4.83 7.34
N GLN A 170 -7.28 -4.04 8.28
CA GLN A 170 -6.64 -3.88 9.57
C GLN A 170 -7.05 -5.04 10.48
N CYS A 171 -6.26 -6.12 10.53
CA CYS A 171 -6.60 -7.32 11.29
C CYS A 171 -5.39 -8.04 11.88
N ASP A 172 -5.68 -8.90 12.87
CA ASP A 172 -4.82 -10.02 13.19
C ASP A 172 -5.13 -11.17 12.22
N SER A 173 -4.21 -11.41 11.29
CA SER A 173 -4.33 -12.44 10.24
C SER A 173 -4.56 -13.85 10.80
N LEU A 174 -4.15 -14.13 12.05
CA LEU A 174 -4.27 -15.45 12.67
C LEU A 174 -5.64 -15.64 13.34
N SER A 175 -6.06 -14.70 14.19
CA SER A 175 -7.34 -14.79 14.91
C SER A 175 -8.54 -14.33 14.07
N ARG A 176 -8.28 -13.70 12.93
CA ARG A 176 -9.27 -13.08 12.03
C ARG A 176 -10.08 -11.96 12.69
N LYS A 177 -9.64 -11.44 13.83
CA LYS A 177 -10.20 -10.24 14.45
C LYS A 177 -9.79 -9.04 13.62
N ALA A 178 -10.73 -8.20 13.20
CA ALA A 178 -10.45 -7.02 12.38
C ALA A 178 -10.92 -5.76 13.09
N LYS A 179 -10.20 -4.66 12.90
CA LYS A 179 -10.60 -3.34 13.35
C LYS A 179 -11.37 -2.61 12.26
N ASP A 180 -10.81 -2.57 11.06
CA ASP A 180 -11.37 -1.85 9.92
C ASP A 180 -10.97 -2.50 8.60
N VAL A 181 -11.75 -2.21 7.55
CA VAL A 181 -11.47 -2.61 6.17
C VAL A 181 -11.49 -1.36 5.31
N TYR A 182 -10.47 -1.19 4.47
CA TYR A 182 -10.33 -0.05 3.58
C TYR A 182 -10.29 -0.54 2.13
N PHE A 183 -11.29 -0.15 1.36
CA PHE A 183 -11.35 -0.42 -0.07
C PHE A 183 -10.59 0.68 -0.83
N ILE A 184 -9.63 0.27 -1.66
CA ILE A 184 -8.82 1.16 -2.48
C ILE A 184 -9.28 1.03 -3.92
N ARG A 185 -9.69 2.14 -4.54
CA ARG A 185 -10.35 2.13 -5.84
C ARG A 185 -9.81 3.15 -6.83
N ASN A 186 -9.43 2.69 -8.00
CA ASN A 186 -9.18 3.45 -9.22
C ASN A 186 -10.07 2.86 -10.33
N ASP A 187 -11.17 3.55 -10.64
CA ASP A 187 -12.16 3.13 -11.63
C ASP A 187 -11.75 3.46 -13.08
N THR A 188 -10.54 4.01 -13.27
CA THR A 188 -10.03 4.42 -14.58
C THR A 188 -8.87 3.54 -15.02
N SER A 189 -8.65 3.43 -16.33
CA SER A 189 -7.42 2.83 -16.88
C SER A 189 -6.22 3.76 -16.78
N ASN A 190 -6.33 4.91 -16.09
CA ASN A 190 -5.24 5.87 -15.97
C ASN A 190 -4.30 5.43 -14.84
N PHE A 191 -3.16 4.88 -15.23
CA PHE A 191 -2.11 4.45 -14.28
C PHE A 191 -1.43 5.60 -13.52
N LEU A 192 -1.66 6.86 -13.93
CA LEU A 192 -1.20 8.06 -13.23
C LEU A 192 -2.26 8.64 -12.27
N ALA A 193 -3.48 8.11 -12.29
CA ALA A 193 -4.53 8.57 -11.38
C ALA A 193 -4.30 8.02 -9.97
N PHE A 194 -4.63 8.82 -8.96
CA PHE A 194 -4.65 8.37 -7.57
C PHE A 194 -5.90 7.54 -7.30
N SER A 195 -5.79 6.59 -6.37
CA SER A 195 -6.95 5.84 -5.90
C SER A 195 -7.70 6.57 -4.80
N GLU A 196 -9.00 6.29 -4.75
CA GLU A 196 -9.84 6.56 -3.61
C GLU A 196 -9.54 5.59 -2.46
N VAL A 197 -9.80 6.04 -1.23
CA VAL A 197 -9.69 5.22 -0.03
C VAL A 197 -11.03 5.29 0.69
N ILE A 198 -11.74 4.17 0.72
CA ILE A 198 -13.10 4.08 1.24
C ILE A 198 -13.07 3.17 2.47
N LYS A 199 -13.38 3.73 3.64
CA LYS A 199 -13.57 2.94 4.86
C LYS A 199 -14.90 2.18 4.75
N MET A 200 -14.83 0.85 4.79
CA MET A 200 -15.99 -0.01 4.64
C MET A 200 -16.82 -0.06 5.93
N PRO A 201 -18.16 -0.14 5.83
CA PRO A 201 -19.00 -0.34 7.01
C PRO A 201 -18.81 -1.73 7.61
N HIS A 202 -18.99 -1.84 8.93
CA HIS A 202 -18.87 -3.10 9.67
C HIS A 202 -20.14 -3.96 9.52
N THR A 203 -20.43 -4.42 8.31
CA THR A 203 -21.61 -5.27 8.03
C THR A 203 -21.28 -6.76 8.01
N THR A 204 -22.31 -7.62 8.08
CA THR A 204 -22.14 -9.08 8.03
C THR A 204 -21.55 -9.53 6.70
N GLU A 205 -21.94 -8.88 5.59
CA GLU A 205 -21.45 -9.20 4.25
C GLU A 205 -19.94 -8.96 4.13
N ILE A 206 -19.43 -7.87 4.72
CA ILE A 206 -17.99 -7.58 4.76
C ILE A 206 -17.25 -8.59 5.64
N LYS A 207 -17.87 -9.04 6.75
CA LYS A 207 -17.27 -10.09 7.57
C LYS A 207 -17.15 -11.41 6.81
N GLU A 208 -18.18 -11.80 6.08
CA GLU A 208 -18.17 -13.02 5.28
C GLU A 208 -17.17 -12.92 4.12
N LEU A 209 -17.17 -11.79 3.40
CA LEU A 209 -16.29 -11.54 2.25
C LEU A 209 -14.80 -11.66 2.61
N TYR A 210 -14.40 -11.08 3.74
CA TYR A 210 -12.99 -11.05 4.17
C TYR A 210 -12.66 -12.05 5.27
N ASN A 211 -13.57 -13.00 5.54
CA ASN A 211 -13.40 -14.02 6.57
C ASN A 211 -12.98 -13.42 7.93
N ILE A 212 -13.74 -12.42 8.40
CA ILE A 212 -13.52 -11.72 9.68
C ILE A 212 -14.34 -12.41 10.77
N SER A 213 -13.68 -12.83 11.85
CA SER A 213 -14.33 -13.51 12.98
C SER A 213 -15.14 -12.50 13.82
N GLU A 214 -14.52 -11.38 14.19
CA GLU A 214 -15.13 -10.31 14.99
C GLU A 214 -14.53 -8.94 14.69
N TRP A 215 -15.31 -7.89 14.93
CA TRP A 215 -14.85 -6.50 14.89
C TRP A 215 -14.33 -6.09 16.28
N VAL A 216 -13.15 -5.47 16.34
CA VAL A 216 -12.51 -5.06 17.60
C VAL A 216 -12.02 -3.62 17.52
N ASP A 217 -12.14 -2.86 18.62
CA ASP A 217 -11.58 -1.50 18.69
C ASP A 217 -10.05 -1.49 18.87
N LYS A 218 -9.53 -2.57 19.47
CA LYS A 218 -8.10 -2.78 19.76
C LYS A 218 -7.77 -4.26 19.71
N PHE A 219 -6.53 -4.57 19.35
CA PHE A 219 -5.97 -5.92 19.46
C PHE A 219 -5.48 -6.14 20.89
N ASP A 220 -5.67 -7.36 21.38
CA ASP A 220 -5.23 -7.80 22.71
C ASP A 220 -3.70 -8.00 22.79
#